data_AF-A0A537QCF2-F1
#
_entry.id   AF-A0A537QCF2-F1
#
_cell.length_a   1.000
_cell.length_b   1.000
_cell.length_c   1.000
_cell.angle_alpha   90.00
_cell.angle_beta   90.00
_cell.angle_gamma   90.00
#
_symmetry.space_group_name_H-M   'P 1'
#
loop_
_entity.id
_entity.type
_entity.pdbx_description
1 polymer ?
#
loop_
_entity_poly.entity_id
_entity_poly.type
_entity_poly.pdbx_seq_one_letter_code
_entity_poly.pdbx_strand_id
1 'polypeptide(L)'
;MTSDAFRPEFETKAFDSAFATSKLKVGSILTFIGYVGVFVGYLTIFLISLLTVGFLEIRQANMADFNALIAVLEQRDGYADDHLKKALADLRAQHDAYRSRIDSLVCYDIAGATVVMDNAHAAELPNAEAASTSPKTCAEIKQTLQRHANELALTEDEMHFRAANLAFYYDQYRDGITRKAPQIIPALRLLDSDSPLLTLWARSPFELVEMFLLVCMGLLGGVISVMRCFVDPRLKNPAIAEFFYKPAAGAAISLGVYVLFRAAQLFLGVQGETATGTVSTSIYLLAGLGLASGFCATDALAQIEAVATRLLRGSGRDANGGGSAGTPQGSAPGRGDETNAGPATAGVTPR
;
A
#
# COMPACT_ATOMS: atom_id res chain seq x y z
N MET A 1 -37.51 -83.61 -10.39
CA MET A 1 -37.74 -82.24 -9.87
C MET A 1 -36.36 -81.68 -9.49
N THR A 2 -35.51 -81.34 -10.46
CA THR A 2 -35.35 -80.03 -11.13
C THR A 2 -35.01 -78.88 -10.17
N SER A 3 -33.72 -78.73 -9.87
CA SER A 3 -33.13 -77.55 -9.23
C SER A 3 -31.80 -77.16 -9.88
N ASP A 4 -31.67 -77.37 -11.19
CA ASP A 4 -30.54 -76.92 -12.01
C ASP A 4 -31.07 -75.94 -13.06
N ALA A 5 -31.11 -74.66 -12.73
CA ALA A 5 -31.13 -73.55 -13.69
C ALA A 5 -31.02 -72.23 -12.93
N PHE A 6 -30.26 -71.29 -13.49
CA PHE A 6 -30.07 -69.90 -13.07
C PHE A 6 -28.99 -69.64 -12.02
N ARG A 7 -27.72 -69.79 -12.43
CA ARG A 7 -26.65 -68.88 -11.99
C ARG A 7 -26.43 -67.84 -13.09
N PRO A 8 -26.69 -66.55 -12.83
CA PRO A 8 -26.29 -65.48 -13.74
C PRO A 8 -24.80 -65.19 -13.52
N GLU A 9 -23.93 -65.72 -14.37
CA GLU A 9 -22.60 -65.15 -14.58
C GLU A 9 -22.76 -63.88 -15.44
N PHE A 10 -23.24 -62.81 -14.82
CA PHE A 10 -23.06 -61.48 -15.40
C PHE A 10 -21.68 -60.97 -14.98
N GLU A 11 -20.79 -60.92 -15.97
CA GLU A 11 -19.47 -60.31 -15.92
C GLU A 11 -19.51 -58.90 -15.32
N THR A 12 -19.08 -58.76 -14.07
CA THR A 12 -18.84 -57.45 -13.43
C THR A 12 -17.47 -56.85 -13.75
N LYS A 13 -16.59 -57.57 -14.48
CA LYS A 13 -15.22 -57.10 -14.76
C LYS A 13 -15.11 -56.01 -15.84
N ALA A 14 -16.13 -55.80 -16.67
CA ALA A 14 -16.10 -54.80 -17.73
C ALA A 14 -16.45 -53.38 -17.26
N PHE A 15 -17.22 -53.23 -16.18
CA PHE A 15 -17.63 -51.90 -15.69
C PHE A 15 -16.58 -51.23 -14.80
N ASP A 16 -15.81 -52.00 -14.02
CA ASP A 16 -14.75 -51.44 -13.17
C ASP A 16 -13.58 -50.85 -13.97
N SER A 17 -13.24 -51.43 -15.12
CA SER A 17 -12.17 -50.91 -15.99
C SER A 17 -12.56 -49.62 -16.71
N ALA A 18 -13.84 -49.48 -17.10
CA ALA A 18 -14.40 -48.26 -17.70
C ALA A 18 -14.51 -47.11 -16.71
N PHE A 19 -14.89 -47.38 -15.45
CA PHE A 19 -14.90 -46.37 -14.39
C PHE A 19 -13.49 -45.95 -13.95
N ALA A 20 -12.52 -46.87 -13.94
CA ALA A 20 -11.12 -46.55 -13.64
C ALA A 20 -10.48 -45.66 -14.71
N THR A 21 -10.73 -45.91 -16.00
CA THR A 21 -10.24 -45.05 -17.09
C THR A 21 -10.95 -43.70 -17.16
N SER A 22 -12.24 -43.64 -16.78
CA SER A 22 -12.97 -42.38 -16.67
C SER A 22 -12.46 -41.50 -15.52
N LYS A 23 -12.20 -42.08 -14.33
CA LYS A 23 -11.61 -41.35 -13.19
C LYS A 23 -10.21 -40.80 -13.47
N LEU A 24 -9.39 -41.53 -14.25
CA LEU A 24 -8.07 -41.08 -14.69
C LEU A 24 -8.15 -39.85 -15.62
N LYS A 25 -9.13 -39.82 -16.54
CA LYS A 25 -9.34 -38.67 -17.43
C LYS A 25 -9.89 -37.45 -16.68
N VAL A 26 -10.84 -37.64 -15.77
CA VAL A 26 -11.42 -36.53 -14.98
C VAL A 26 -10.36 -35.92 -14.05
N GLY A 27 -9.53 -36.74 -13.41
CA GLY A 27 -8.42 -36.27 -12.57
C GLY A 27 -7.41 -35.42 -13.36
N SER A 28 -7.05 -35.87 -14.56
CA SER A 28 -6.11 -35.14 -15.43
C SER A 28 -6.67 -33.78 -15.89
N ILE A 29 -7.97 -33.72 -16.23
CA ILE A 29 -8.64 -32.48 -16.64
C ILE A 29 -8.68 -31.47 -15.47
N LEU A 30 -9.03 -31.92 -14.26
CA LEU A 30 -9.05 -31.05 -13.08
C LEU A 30 -7.66 -30.49 -12.75
N THR A 31 -6.61 -31.31 -12.85
CA THR A 31 -5.23 -30.82 -12.67
C THR A 31 -4.85 -29.80 -13.74
N PHE A 32 -5.23 -30.03 -14.99
CA PHE A 32 -4.96 -29.10 -16.09
C PHE A 32 -5.66 -27.74 -15.88
N ILE A 33 -6.94 -27.75 -15.50
CA ILE A 33 -7.69 -26.53 -15.16
C ILE A 33 -7.00 -25.78 -14.01
N GLY A 34 -6.52 -26.50 -12.99
CA GLY A 34 -5.75 -25.92 -11.90
C GLY A 34 -4.48 -25.21 -12.38
N TYR A 35 -3.69 -25.85 -13.24
CA TYR A 35 -2.48 -25.24 -13.81
C TYR A 35 -2.77 -24.01 -14.66
N VAL A 36 -3.83 -24.05 -15.47
CA VAL A 36 -4.26 -22.90 -16.28
C VAL A 36 -4.66 -21.74 -15.37
N GLY A 37 -5.43 -21.99 -14.31
CA GLY A 37 -5.81 -20.96 -13.35
C GLY A 37 -4.62 -20.32 -12.66
N VAL A 38 -3.64 -21.13 -12.23
CA VAL A 38 -2.39 -20.64 -11.63
C VAL A 38 -1.58 -19.82 -12.64
N PHE A 39 -1.46 -20.28 -13.89
CA PHE A 39 -0.76 -19.56 -14.94
C PHE A 39 -1.39 -18.19 -15.23
N VAL A 40 -2.72 -18.12 -15.34
CA VAL A 40 -3.45 -16.85 -15.51
C VAL A 40 -3.20 -15.92 -14.34
N GLY A 41 -3.28 -16.42 -13.09
CA GLY A 41 -2.96 -15.63 -11.91
C GLY A 41 -1.55 -15.04 -11.93
N TYR A 42 -0.55 -15.83 -12.33
CA TYR A 42 0.82 -15.36 -12.45
C TYR A 42 1.02 -14.33 -13.56
N LEU A 43 0.36 -14.52 -14.71
CA LEU A 43 0.37 -13.54 -15.80
C LEU A 43 -0.23 -12.21 -15.35
N THR A 44 -1.33 -12.25 -14.58
CA THR A 44 -1.94 -11.04 -14.01
C THR A 44 -0.98 -10.33 -13.05
N ILE A 45 -0.32 -11.05 -12.14
CA ILE A 45 0.68 -10.47 -11.22
C ILE A 45 1.83 -9.82 -12.00
N PHE A 46 2.32 -10.49 -13.05
CA PHE A 46 3.38 -9.94 -13.91
C PHE A 46 2.94 -8.65 -14.61
N LEU A 47 1.74 -8.62 -15.20
CA LEU A 47 1.20 -7.42 -15.85
C LEU A 47 1.00 -6.26 -14.87
N ILE A 48 0.48 -6.53 -13.66
CA ILE A 48 0.34 -5.53 -12.60
C ILE A 48 1.71 -5.01 -12.18
N SER A 49 2.71 -5.89 -12.08
CA SER A 49 4.07 -5.52 -11.72
C SER A 49 4.68 -4.58 -12.77
N LEU A 50 4.58 -4.91 -14.06
CA LEU A 50 5.05 -4.05 -15.16
C LEU A 50 4.34 -2.70 -15.20
N LEU A 51 3.02 -2.70 -15.02
CA LEU A 51 2.22 -1.48 -14.94
C LEU A 51 2.67 -0.61 -13.76
N THR A 52 2.96 -1.23 -12.62
CA THR A 52 3.44 -0.54 -11.41
C THR A 52 4.83 0.06 -11.62
N VAL A 53 5.75 -0.67 -12.25
CA VAL A 53 7.09 -0.14 -12.59
C VAL A 53 6.96 1.06 -13.52
N GLY A 54 6.21 0.93 -14.61
CA GLY A 54 6.04 2.03 -15.57
C GLY A 54 5.37 3.25 -14.95
N PHE A 55 4.40 3.04 -14.06
CA PHE A 55 3.76 4.13 -13.33
C PHE A 55 4.71 4.83 -12.36
N LEU A 56 5.52 4.07 -11.60
CA LEU A 56 6.51 4.63 -10.70
C LEU A 56 7.59 5.41 -11.44
N GLU A 57 8.03 4.93 -12.61
CA GLU A 57 9.01 5.63 -13.46
C GLU A 57 8.48 7.00 -13.92
N ILE A 58 7.24 7.05 -14.43
CA ILE A 58 6.58 8.30 -14.83
C ILE A 58 6.44 9.26 -13.64
N ARG A 59 6.06 8.74 -12.47
CA ARG A 59 5.87 9.54 -11.25
C ARG A 59 7.18 10.06 -10.69
N GLN A 60 8.25 9.25 -10.69
CA GLN A 60 9.57 9.65 -10.22
C GLN A 60 10.13 10.79 -11.09
N ALA A 61 9.90 10.77 -12.40
CA ALA A 61 10.36 11.83 -13.30
C ALA A 61 9.62 13.16 -13.12
N ASN A 62 8.40 13.16 -12.56
CA ASN A 62 7.51 14.34 -12.49
C ASN A 62 6.83 14.50 -11.11
N MET A 63 7.53 14.19 -10.02
CA MET A 63 6.93 14.06 -8.69
C MET A 63 6.16 15.32 -8.23
N ALA A 64 6.71 16.51 -8.49
CA ALA A 64 6.07 17.77 -8.10
C ALA A 64 4.75 18.01 -8.84
N ASP A 65 4.75 17.83 -10.18
CA ASP A 65 3.55 17.98 -11.00
C ASP A 65 2.50 16.91 -10.66
N PHE A 66 2.94 15.69 -10.33
CA PHE A 66 2.04 14.61 -9.95
C PHE A 66 1.35 14.85 -8.61
N ASN A 67 2.09 15.35 -7.61
CA ASN A 67 1.51 15.69 -6.31
C ASN A 67 0.52 16.86 -6.44
N ALA A 68 0.83 17.86 -7.26
CA ALA A 68 -0.10 18.95 -7.56
C ALA A 68 -1.36 18.43 -8.28
N LEU A 69 -1.21 17.50 -9.22
CA LEU A 69 -2.35 16.87 -9.92
C LEU A 69 -3.24 16.07 -8.97
N ILE A 70 -2.66 15.28 -8.05
CA ILE A 70 -3.43 14.56 -7.03
C ILE A 70 -4.22 15.56 -6.17
N ALA A 71 -3.59 16.64 -5.71
CA ALA A 71 -4.28 17.65 -4.89
C ALA A 71 -5.46 18.30 -5.63
N VAL A 72 -5.31 18.61 -6.92
CA VAL A 72 -6.40 19.14 -7.75
C VAL A 72 -7.52 18.11 -7.94
N LEU A 73 -7.17 16.83 -8.12
CA LEU A 73 -8.15 15.75 -8.24
C LEU A 73 -8.91 15.50 -6.93
N GLU A 74 -8.23 15.50 -5.79
CA GLU A 74 -8.86 15.40 -4.47
C GLU A 74 -9.80 16.58 -4.20
N GLN A 75 -9.37 17.79 -4.57
CA GLN A 75 -10.21 18.97 -4.49
C GLN A 75 -11.44 18.84 -5.40
N ARG A 76 -11.27 18.36 -6.65
CA ARG A 76 -12.36 18.15 -7.59
C ARG A 76 -13.40 17.17 -7.04
N ASP A 77 -12.94 16.03 -6.55
CA ASP A 77 -13.82 14.98 -6.05
C ASP A 77 -14.50 15.39 -4.73
N GLY A 78 -13.78 16.12 -3.86
CA GLY A 78 -14.38 16.72 -2.66
C GLY A 78 -15.50 17.72 -2.96
N TYR A 79 -15.47 18.38 -4.14
CA TYR A 79 -16.55 19.23 -4.61
C TYR A 79 -17.67 18.49 -5.33
N ALA A 80 -17.38 17.35 -5.97
CA ALA A 80 -18.37 16.52 -6.66
C ALA A 80 -19.24 15.72 -5.67
N ASP A 81 -18.66 15.32 -4.53
CA ASP A 81 -19.36 14.57 -3.50
C ASP A 81 -20.39 15.42 -2.75
N ASP A 82 -21.36 14.73 -2.11
CA ASP A 82 -22.41 15.34 -1.29
C ASP A 82 -21.87 16.17 -0.10
N HIS A 83 -20.57 16.10 0.18
CA HIS A 83 -19.88 16.96 1.15
C HIS A 83 -20.02 18.45 0.84
N LEU A 84 -19.84 18.87 -0.42
CA LEU A 84 -20.04 20.27 -0.78
C LEU A 84 -21.50 20.68 -0.63
N LYS A 85 -22.43 19.84 -1.08
CA LYS A 85 -23.87 20.12 -0.93
C LYS A 85 -24.25 20.26 0.54
N LYS A 86 -23.72 19.39 1.40
CA LYS A 86 -23.93 19.46 2.85
C LYS A 86 -23.32 20.72 3.44
N ALA A 87 -22.09 21.07 3.09
CA ALA A 87 -21.44 22.29 3.56
C ALA A 87 -22.19 23.56 3.11
N LEU A 88 -22.69 23.58 1.88
CA LEU A 88 -23.53 24.67 1.36
C LEU A 88 -24.89 24.73 2.06
N ALA A 89 -25.50 23.58 2.36
CA ALA A 89 -26.76 23.52 3.12
C ALA A 89 -26.56 24.03 4.56
N ASP A 90 -25.46 23.65 5.22
CA ASP A 90 -25.10 24.11 6.56
C ASP A 90 -24.80 25.62 6.56
N LEU A 91 -24.08 26.13 5.55
CA LEU A 91 -23.83 27.57 5.37
C LEU A 91 -25.12 28.37 5.18
N ARG A 92 -26.04 27.87 4.33
CA ARG A 92 -27.36 28.49 4.12
C ARG A 92 -28.17 28.51 5.41
N ALA A 93 -28.19 27.40 6.16
CA ALA A 93 -28.87 27.34 7.45
C ALA A 93 -28.28 28.33 8.48
N GLN A 94 -26.95 28.51 8.51
CA GLN A 94 -26.31 29.52 9.36
C GLN A 94 -26.66 30.94 8.93
N HIS A 95 -26.61 31.23 7.63
CA HIS A 95 -26.99 32.54 7.09
C HIS A 95 -28.44 32.89 7.46
N ASP A 96 -29.38 31.96 7.29
CA ASP A 96 -30.79 32.14 7.63
C ASP A 96 -30.99 32.35 9.15
N ALA A 97 -30.22 31.63 9.98
CA ALA A 97 -30.22 31.83 11.43
C ALA A 97 -29.70 33.22 11.83
N TYR A 98 -28.62 33.71 11.21
CA TYR A 98 -28.10 35.06 11.43
C TYR A 98 -29.12 36.12 11.00
N ARG A 99 -29.76 35.93 9.85
CA ARG A 99 -30.78 36.84 9.33
C ARG A 99 -32.00 36.91 10.27
N SER A 100 -32.50 35.76 10.71
CA SER A 100 -33.57 35.68 11.71
C SER A 100 -33.19 36.38 13.02
N ARG A 101 -31.94 36.23 13.49
CA ARG A 101 -31.44 36.95 14.68
C ARG A 101 -31.45 38.46 14.46
N ILE A 102 -30.96 38.95 13.31
CA ILE A 102 -30.97 40.37 12.94
C ILE A 102 -32.40 40.92 12.91
N ASP A 103 -33.34 40.17 12.32
CA ASP A 103 -34.75 40.58 12.19
C ASP A 103 -35.47 40.59 13.56
N SER A 104 -35.07 39.69 14.47
CA SER A 104 -35.59 39.63 15.83
C SER A 104 -35.03 40.70 16.79
N LEU A 105 -33.89 41.32 16.44
CA LEU A 105 -33.25 42.34 17.27
C LEU A 105 -34.04 43.65 17.22
N VAL A 106 -34.85 43.90 18.26
CA VAL A 106 -35.50 45.20 18.46
C VAL A 106 -34.54 46.13 19.19
N CYS A 107 -33.90 47.02 18.44
CA CYS A 107 -33.10 48.10 19.02
C CYS A 107 -34.01 49.26 19.42
N TYR A 108 -34.05 49.58 20.70
CA TYR A 108 -34.65 50.83 21.19
C TYR A 108 -33.59 51.93 21.17
N ASP A 109 -33.86 53.03 20.45
CA ASP A 109 -33.00 54.22 20.39
C ASP A 109 -33.07 55.05 21.68
N ILE A 110 -32.82 54.41 22.82
CA ILE A 110 -32.66 55.11 24.09
C ILE A 110 -31.16 55.35 24.26
N ALA A 111 -30.74 56.61 24.23
CA ALA A 111 -29.36 57.00 24.50
C ALA A 111 -28.90 56.43 25.84
N GLY A 112 -28.02 55.41 25.80
CA GLY A 112 -27.47 54.75 26.99
C GLY A 112 -28.05 53.37 27.34
N ALA A 113 -28.98 52.81 26.57
CA ALA A 113 -29.45 51.44 26.81
C ALA A 113 -28.42 50.40 26.32
N THR A 114 -27.78 49.71 27.25
CA THR A 114 -26.97 48.52 26.97
C THR A 114 -27.90 47.35 26.65
N VAL A 115 -27.66 46.69 25.51
CA VAL A 115 -28.46 45.53 25.09
C VAL A 115 -28.10 44.35 25.97
N VAL A 116 -29.03 43.90 26.81
CA VAL A 116 -28.95 42.60 27.45
C VAL A 116 -29.44 41.57 26.43
N MET A 117 -28.53 40.84 25.81
CA MET A 117 -28.92 39.61 25.10
C MET A 117 -29.39 38.62 26.16
N ASP A 118 -30.65 38.17 26.07
CA ASP A 118 -31.12 37.06 26.89
C ASP A 118 -30.25 35.83 26.57
N ASN A 119 -29.45 35.42 27.55
CA ASN A 119 -28.40 34.39 27.45
C ASN A 119 -28.93 32.96 27.22
N ALA A 120 -30.18 32.78 26.78
CA ALA A 120 -30.79 31.46 26.68
C ALA A 120 -30.15 30.56 25.60
N HIS A 121 -29.41 31.11 24.62
CA HIS A 121 -28.84 30.34 23.51
C HIS A 121 -27.38 30.69 23.14
N ALA A 122 -26.58 31.20 24.10
CA ALA A 122 -25.13 31.36 23.92
C ALA A 122 -24.41 29.99 23.99
N ALA A 123 -24.72 29.10 23.06
CA ALA A 123 -23.94 27.89 22.82
C ALA A 123 -22.70 28.27 22.01
N GLU A 124 -21.54 28.15 22.68
CA GLU A 124 -20.21 27.87 22.12
C GLU A 124 -19.82 28.59 20.82
N LEU A 125 -19.40 29.86 20.94
CA LEU A 125 -18.40 30.42 20.02
C LEU A 125 -17.00 30.09 20.59
N PRO A 126 -16.16 29.28 19.91
CA PRO A 126 -14.82 29.02 20.37
C PRO A 126 -13.92 30.23 20.06
N ASN A 127 -13.15 30.65 21.07
CA ASN A 127 -12.10 31.67 21.04
C ASN A 127 -12.55 33.14 20.99
N ALA A 128 -13.10 33.61 22.10
CA ALA A 128 -13.07 35.03 22.47
C ALA A 128 -11.78 35.35 23.27
N GLU A 129 -10.61 35.27 22.63
CA GLU A 129 -9.43 35.94 23.19
C GLU A 129 -9.49 37.44 22.84
N ALA A 130 -9.46 38.26 23.89
CA ALA A 130 -9.39 39.73 23.88
C ALA A 130 -10.62 40.50 23.35
N ALA A 131 -11.80 40.29 23.98
CA ALA A 131 -12.88 41.29 23.91
C ALA A 131 -12.56 42.47 24.83
N SER A 132 -12.08 43.58 24.24
CA SER A 132 -11.99 44.87 24.92
C SER A 132 -13.39 45.29 25.41
N THR A 133 -13.48 45.57 26.70
CA THR A 133 -14.71 45.75 27.49
C THR A 133 -15.33 47.13 27.32
N SER A 134 -15.61 47.55 26.09
CA SER A 134 -16.52 48.67 25.83
C SER A 134 -17.90 48.09 25.46
N PRO A 135 -18.99 48.45 26.16
CA PRO A 135 -20.32 47.95 25.82
C PRO A 135 -20.67 48.39 24.40
N LYS A 136 -20.78 47.42 23.49
CA LYS A 136 -21.16 47.69 22.09
C LYS A 136 -22.61 48.15 22.04
N THR A 137 -22.88 49.20 21.27
CA THR A 137 -24.25 49.70 21.08
C THR A 137 -25.07 48.72 20.25
N CYS A 138 -26.41 48.75 20.35
CA CYS A 138 -27.29 47.90 19.55
C CYS A 138 -27.03 48.06 18.05
N ALA A 139 -26.76 49.28 17.61
CA ALA A 139 -26.39 49.61 16.24
C ALA A 139 -25.09 48.90 15.81
N GLU A 140 -24.06 48.91 16.64
CA GLU A 140 -22.79 48.22 16.37
C GLU A 140 -22.95 46.70 16.29
N ILE A 141 -23.77 46.11 17.16
CA ILE A 141 -24.06 44.67 17.13
C ILE A 141 -24.80 44.32 15.84
N LYS A 142 -25.85 45.07 15.48
CA LYS A 142 -26.61 44.87 14.25
C LYS A 142 -25.72 45.01 13.00
N GLN A 143 -24.85 46.02 12.98
CA GLN A 143 -23.90 46.22 11.89
C GLN A 143 -22.88 45.06 11.80
N THR A 144 -22.40 44.55 12.93
CA THR A 144 -21.46 43.41 12.95
C THR A 144 -22.14 42.15 12.42
N LEU A 145 -23.36 41.85 12.87
CA LEU A 145 -24.13 40.70 12.40
C LEU A 145 -24.45 40.82 10.91
N GLN A 146 -24.81 42.01 10.44
CA GLN A 146 -25.10 42.25 9.02
C GLN A 146 -23.84 42.13 8.16
N ARG A 147 -22.67 42.59 8.64
CA ARG A 147 -21.39 42.38 7.96
C ARG A 147 -21.08 40.88 7.82
N HIS A 148 -21.22 40.12 8.90
CA HIS A 148 -20.97 38.67 8.89
C HIS A 148 -21.96 37.93 7.98
N ALA A 149 -23.23 38.31 7.96
CA ALA A 149 -24.22 37.74 7.04
C ALA A 149 -23.86 38.01 5.57
N ASN A 150 -23.40 39.23 5.25
CA ASN A 150 -22.94 39.56 3.91
C ASN A 150 -21.66 38.80 3.52
N GLU A 151 -20.72 38.62 4.46
CA GLU A 151 -19.50 37.82 4.24
C GLU A 151 -19.84 36.34 3.95
N LEU A 152 -20.79 35.77 4.69
CA LEU A 152 -21.29 34.41 4.43
C LEU A 152 -21.96 34.30 3.06
N ALA A 153 -22.78 35.28 2.67
CA ALA A 153 -23.43 35.30 1.35
C ALA A 153 -22.41 35.40 0.20
N LEU A 154 -21.36 36.23 0.35
CA LEU A 154 -20.27 36.30 -0.62
C LEU A 154 -19.51 34.96 -0.73
N THR A 155 -19.30 34.29 0.41
CA THR A 155 -18.63 32.97 0.44
C THR A 155 -19.49 31.89 -0.23
N GLU A 156 -20.82 31.92 -0.03
CA GLU A 156 -21.76 31.02 -0.70
C GLU A 156 -21.73 31.21 -2.23
N ASP A 157 -21.78 32.46 -2.70
CA ASP A 157 -21.72 32.79 -4.14
C ASP A 157 -20.37 32.37 -4.76
N GLU A 158 -19.26 32.64 -4.07
CA GLU A 158 -17.93 32.22 -4.52
C GLU A 158 -17.82 30.68 -4.62
N MET A 159 -18.36 29.95 -3.64
CA MET A 159 -18.36 28.49 -3.66
C MET A 159 -19.23 27.94 -4.78
N HIS A 160 -20.39 28.54 -5.05
CA HIS A 160 -21.23 28.19 -6.20
C HIS A 160 -20.53 28.48 -7.53
N PHE A 161 -19.87 29.63 -7.65
CA PHE A 161 -19.10 29.98 -8.85
C PHE A 161 -17.97 28.99 -9.08
N ARG A 162 -17.20 28.63 -8.04
CA ARG A 162 -16.12 27.64 -8.14
C ARG A 162 -16.65 26.27 -8.52
N ALA A 163 -17.76 25.83 -7.91
CA ALA A 163 -18.38 24.55 -8.22
C ALA A 163 -18.87 24.48 -9.68
N ALA A 164 -19.50 25.56 -10.17
CA ALA A 164 -20.00 25.64 -11.55
C ALA A 164 -18.86 25.65 -12.58
N ASN A 165 -17.71 26.25 -12.25
CA ASN A 165 -16.56 26.36 -13.16
C ASN A 165 -15.48 25.29 -12.94
N LEU A 166 -15.68 24.36 -12.00
CA LEU A 166 -14.70 23.36 -11.61
C LEU A 166 -14.22 22.51 -12.80
N ALA A 167 -15.16 22.05 -13.64
CA ALA A 167 -14.86 21.26 -14.83
C ALA A 167 -13.97 22.04 -15.80
N PHE A 168 -14.27 23.33 -16.02
CA PHE A 168 -13.48 24.20 -16.88
C PHE A 168 -12.05 24.40 -16.35
N TYR A 169 -11.88 24.66 -15.05
CA TYR A 169 -10.55 24.79 -14.45
C TYR A 169 -9.75 23.49 -14.52
N TYR A 170 -10.42 22.36 -14.32
CA TYR A 170 -9.79 21.04 -14.44
C TYR A 170 -9.30 20.76 -15.86
N ASP A 171 -10.13 21.03 -16.88
CA ASP A 171 -9.75 20.85 -18.28
C ASP A 171 -8.58 21.76 -18.67
N GLN A 172 -8.61 23.03 -18.25
CA GLN A 172 -7.51 23.97 -18.49
C GLN A 172 -6.20 23.51 -17.82
N TYR A 173 -6.29 23.01 -16.58
CA TYR A 173 -5.15 22.47 -15.85
C TYR A 173 -4.59 21.21 -16.51
N ARG A 174 -5.47 20.28 -16.90
CA ARG A 174 -5.13 19.05 -17.62
C ARG A 174 -4.43 19.35 -18.94
N ASP A 175 -4.94 20.30 -19.71
CA ASP A 175 -4.31 20.75 -20.95
C ASP A 175 -2.93 21.39 -20.70
N GLY A 176 -2.81 22.19 -19.64
CA GLY A 176 -1.56 22.79 -19.21
C GLY A 176 -0.49 21.75 -18.86
N ILE A 177 -0.84 20.74 -18.07
CA ILE A 177 0.06 19.63 -17.71
C ILE A 177 0.40 18.80 -18.93
N THR A 178 -0.59 18.47 -19.76
CA THR A 178 -0.39 17.63 -20.95
C THR A 178 0.61 18.26 -21.92
N ARG A 179 0.63 19.58 -22.03
CA ARG A 179 1.62 20.33 -22.82
C ARG A 179 3.01 20.35 -22.19
N LYS A 180 3.10 20.44 -20.86
CA LYS A 180 4.38 20.48 -20.14
C LYS A 180 5.06 19.12 -20.06
N ALA A 181 4.29 18.07 -19.76
CA ALA A 181 4.77 16.73 -19.48
C ALA A 181 3.86 15.69 -20.18
N PRO A 182 4.04 15.48 -21.50
CA PRO A 182 3.18 14.54 -22.27
C PRO A 182 3.30 13.09 -21.77
N GLN A 183 4.35 12.78 -21.02
CA GLN A 183 4.56 11.47 -20.40
C GLN A 183 3.54 11.15 -19.29
N ILE A 184 2.84 12.15 -18.76
CA ILE A 184 1.83 12.00 -17.69
C ILE A 184 0.47 11.55 -18.27
N ILE A 185 0.25 11.66 -19.59
CA ILE A 185 -1.03 11.32 -20.24
C ILE A 185 -1.53 9.91 -19.89
N PRO A 186 -0.70 8.84 -19.91
CA PRO A 186 -1.15 7.51 -19.52
C PRO A 186 -1.55 7.43 -18.04
N ALA A 187 -0.81 8.13 -17.16
CA ALA A 187 -1.12 8.19 -15.74
C ALA A 187 -2.41 8.97 -15.46
N LEU A 188 -2.67 10.05 -16.20
CA LEU A 188 -3.94 10.79 -16.15
C LEU A 188 -5.13 9.90 -16.50
N ARG A 189 -5.00 9.02 -17.51
CA ARG A 189 -6.07 8.07 -17.86
C ARG A 189 -6.33 7.04 -16.76
N LEU A 190 -5.29 6.64 -16.02
CA LEU A 190 -5.43 5.74 -14.88
C LEU A 190 -6.07 6.44 -13.68
N LEU A 191 -5.70 7.70 -13.44
CA LEU A 191 -6.25 8.54 -12.36
C LEU A 191 -7.72 8.91 -12.56
N ASP A 192 -8.15 9.04 -13.81
CA ASP A 192 -9.53 9.37 -14.21
C ASP A 192 -10.34 8.12 -14.57
N SER A 193 -9.85 6.93 -14.20
CA SER A 193 -10.58 5.68 -14.43
C SER A 193 -11.80 5.59 -13.50
N ASP A 194 -12.92 5.09 -14.03
CA ASP A 194 -14.12 4.78 -13.23
C ASP A 194 -13.88 3.67 -12.19
N SER A 195 -12.75 2.97 -12.24
CA SER A 195 -12.47 1.88 -11.31
C SER A 195 -11.88 2.41 -9.99
N PRO A 196 -12.56 2.24 -8.85
CA PRO A 196 -12.13 2.83 -7.59
C PRO A 196 -10.79 2.26 -7.11
N LEU A 197 -10.48 1.02 -7.48
CA LEU A 197 -9.23 0.36 -7.10
C LEU A 197 -8.02 0.96 -7.84
N LEU A 198 -8.12 1.20 -9.15
CA LEU A 198 -7.03 1.85 -9.90
C LEU A 198 -6.84 3.29 -9.45
N THR A 199 -7.92 4.01 -9.18
CA THR A 199 -7.86 5.39 -8.69
C THR A 199 -7.23 5.46 -7.31
N LEU A 200 -7.64 4.58 -6.38
CA LEU A 200 -7.01 4.48 -5.05
C LEU A 200 -5.52 4.16 -5.16
N TRP A 201 -5.16 3.22 -6.04
CA TRP A 201 -3.77 2.83 -6.27
C TRP A 201 -2.94 3.98 -6.88
N ALA A 202 -3.47 4.65 -7.90
CA ALA A 202 -2.78 5.75 -8.58
C ALA A 202 -2.63 7.00 -7.69
N ARG A 203 -3.57 7.24 -6.78
CA ARG A 203 -3.50 8.35 -5.81
C ARG A 203 -2.72 8.01 -4.54
N SER A 204 -2.36 6.75 -4.34
CA SER A 204 -1.67 6.35 -3.11
C SER A 204 -0.29 7.03 -2.99
N PRO A 205 0.19 7.28 -1.75
CA PRO A 205 1.54 7.75 -1.48
C PRO A 205 2.60 6.93 -2.23
N PHE A 206 3.67 7.60 -2.65
CA PHE A 206 4.73 6.97 -3.45
C PHE A 206 5.33 5.76 -2.74
N GLU A 207 5.52 5.86 -1.43
CA GLU A 207 6.06 4.82 -0.56
C GLU A 207 5.17 3.56 -0.53
N LEU A 208 3.84 3.73 -0.57
CA LEU A 208 2.90 2.61 -0.62
C LEU A 208 2.95 1.89 -1.97
N VAL A 209 3.07 2.65 -3.08
CA VAL A 209 3.21 2.07 -4.41
C VAL A 209 4.55 1.32 -4.54
N GLU A 210 5.63 1.85 -3.97
CA GLU A 210 6.93 1.15 -3.91
C GLU A 210 6.86 -0.15 -3.09
N MET A 211 6.23 -0.10 -1.91
CA MET A 211 6.03 -1.29 -1.09
C MET A 211 5.21 -2.34 -1.85
N PHE A 212 4.14 -1.90 -2.51
CA PHE A 212 3.30 -2.77 -3.34
C PHE A 212 4.09 -3.39 -4.48
N LEU A 213 4.90 -2.59 -5.20
CA LEU A 213 5.79 -3.10 -6.25
C LEU A 213 6.70 -4.19 -5.72
N LEU A 214 7.37 -3.93 -4.60
CA LEU A 214 8.33 -4.85 -4.02
C LEU A 214 7.65 -6.17 -3.63
N VAL A 215 6.44 -6.11 -3.06
CA VAL A 215 5.61 -7.28 -2.75
C VAL A 215 5.23 -8.06 -4.01
N CYS A 216 4.82 -7.38 -5.08
CA CYS A 216 4.54 -8.01 -6.37
C CYS A 216 5.78 -8.68 -6.98
N MET A 217 6.95 -8.05 -6.87
CA MET A 217 8.21 -8.63 -7.32
C MET A 217 8.63 -9.83 -6.46
N GLY A 218 8.36 -9.80 -5.15
CA GLY A 218 8.53 -10.94 -4.24
C GLY A 218 7.62 -12.12 -4.59
N LEU A 219 6.34 -11.85 -4.87
CA LEU A 219 5.41 -12.85 -5.40
C LEU A 219 5.98 -13.49 -6.68
N LEU A 220 6.43 -12.64 -7.61
CA LEU A 220 6.98 -13.08 -8.89
C LEU A 220 8.27 -13.91 -8.73
N GLY A 221 9.16 -13.53 -7.81
CA GLY A 221 10.34 -14.33 -7.47
C GLY A 221 9.95 -15.73 -6.95
N GLY A 222 8.92 -15.82 -6.10
CA GLY A 222 8.37 -17.09 -5.63
C GLY A 222 7.76 -17.93 -6.75
N VAL A 223 7.09 -17.30 -7.72
CA VAL A 223 6.58 -17.95 -8.93
C VAL A 223 7.71 -18.54 -9.77
N ILE A 224 8.79 -17.79 -10.01
CA ILE A 224 9.95 -18.26 -10.76
C ILE A 224 10.58 -19.47 -10.06
N SER A 225 10.65 -19.45 -8.72
CA SER A 225 11.14 -20.58 -7.92
C SER A 225 10.30 -21.85 -8.11
N VAL A 226 8.96 -21.73 -8.16
CA VAL A 226 8.07 -22.87 -8.50
C VAL A 226 8.32 -23.35 -9.93
N MET A 227 8.41 -22.44 -10.89
CA MET A 227 8.62 -22.77 -12.30
C MET A 227 9.94 -23.52 -12.52
N ARG A 228 10.99 -23.20 -11.75
CA ARG A 228 12.26 -23.92 -11.80
C ARG A 228 12.11 -25.42 -11.53
N CYS A 229 11.17 -25.83 -10.67
CA CYS A 229 10.93 -27.25 -10.39
C CYS A 229 10.38 -28.03 -11.60
N PHE A 230 9.82 -27.34 -12.60
CA PHE A 230 9.38 -27.98 -13.85
C PHE A 230 10.48 -28.05 -14.91
N VAL A 231 11.40 -27.09 -14.89
CA VAL A 231 12.50 -27.00 -15.85
C VAL A 231 13.66 -27.90 -15.46
N ASP A 232 13.95 -28.01 -14.16
CA ASP A 232 15.03 -28.84 -13.65
C ASP A 232 14.53 -30.22 -13.23
N PRO A 233 14.85 -31.30 -13.99
CA PRO A 233 14.38 -32.65 -13.71
C PRO A 233 14.98 -33.24 -12.42
N ARG A 234 15.98 -32.59 -11.83
CA ARG A 234 16.58 -33.01 -10.54
C ARG A 234 15.73 -32.60 -9.35
N LEU A 235 14.83 -31.64 -9.51
CA LEU A 235 13.95 -31.16 -8.46
C LEU A 235 12.66 -32.00 -8.43
N LYS A 236 12.16 -32.27 -7.23
CA LYS A 236 10.88 -32.96 -7.06
C LYS A 236 9.75 -32.08 -7.56
N ASN A 237 8.77 -32.69 -8.22
CA ASN A 237 7.55 -31.99 -8.63
C ASN A 237 6.88 -31.31 -7.41
N PRO A 238 6.56 -30.01 -7.51
CA PRO A 238 5.98 -29.27 -6.39
C PRO A 238 4.56 -29.76 -6.11
N ALA A 239 4.20 -29.84 -4.82
CA ALA A 239 2.82 -30.11 -4.45
C ALA A 239 1.90 -28.93 -4.84
N ILE A 240 0.60 -29.17 -5.02
CA ILE A 240 -0.39 -28.13 -5.37
C ILE A 240 -0.36 -26.96 -4.35
N ALA A 241 -0.12 -27.26 -3.07
CA ALA A 241 0.01 -26.25 -2.03
C ALA A 241 1.21 -25.30 -2.24
N GLU A 242 2.30 -25.78 -2.86
CA GLU A 242 3.50 -24.98 -3.08
C GLU A 242 3.29 -23.87 -4.12
N PHE A 243 2.31 -24.03 -5.03
CA PHE A 243 1.97 -22.98 -6.00
C PHE A 243 1.37 -21.74 -5.33
N PHE A 244 0.73 -21.89 -4.17
CA PHE A 244 0.21 -20.76 -3.42
C PHE A 244 1.17 -20.32 -2.32
N TYR A 245 1.80 -21.28 -1.64
CA TYR A 245 2.69 -21.01 -0.53
C TYR A 245 3.97 -20.28 -0.95
N LYS A 246 4.65 -20.72 -2.02
CA LYS A 246 5.95 -20.12 -2.41
C LYS A 246 5.82 -18.66 -2.84
N PRO A 247 4.83 -18.26 -3.69
CA PRO A 247 4.60 -16.85 -3.96
C PRO A 247 4.26 -16.05 -2.69
N ALA A 248 3.35 -16.56 -1.85
CA ALA A 248 2.95 -15.86 -0.62
C ALA A 248 4.13 -15.67 0.36
N ALA A 249 4.98 -16.69 0.51
CA ALA A 249 6.21 -16.61 1.27
C ALA A 249 7.18 -15.56 0.68
N GLY A 250 7.32 -15.53 -0.65
CA GLY A 250 8.11 -14.52 -1.34
C GLY A 250 7.62 -13.09 -1.08
N ALA A 251 6.30 -12.89 -1.10
CA ALA A 251 5.64 -11.63 -0.77
C ALA A 251 5.91 -11.18 0.67
N ALA A 252 5.83 -12.11 1.63
CA ALA A 252 6.04 -11.83 3.04
C ALA A 252 7.50 -11.49 3.34
N ILE A 253 8.44 -12.23 2.76
CA ILE A 253 9.88 -11.97 2.91
C ILE A 253 10.24 -10.63 2.27
N SER A 254 9.74 -10.37 1.07
CA SER A 254 10.02 -9.10 0.38
C SER A 254 9.51 -7.92 1.22
N LEU A 255 8.30 -8.01 1.80
CA LEU A 255 7.79 -7.00 2.73
C LEU A 255 8.72 -6.79 3.93
N GLY A 256 9.22 -7.89 4.53
CA GLY A 256 10.20 -7.83 5.61
C GLY A 256 11.49 -7.10 5.20
N VAL A 257 12.02 -7.39 4.00
CA VAL A 257 13.21 -6.70 3.48
C VAL A 257 12.93 -5.22 3.24
N TYR A 258 11.75 -4.84 2.73
CA TYR A 258 11.37 -3.43 2.56
C TYR A 258 11.36 -2.69 3.89
N VAL A 259 10.74 -3.25 4.93
CA VAL A 259 10.70 -2.64 6.28
C VAL A 259 12.10 -2.48 6.85
N LEU A 260 12.95 -3.51 6.75
CA LEU A 260 14.34 -3.44 7.21
C LEU A 260 15.14 -2.40 6.42
N PHE A 261 14.92 -2.32 5.11
CA PHE A 261 15.58 -1.36 4.25
C PHE A 261 15.17 0.08 4.60
N ARG A 262 13.88 0.35 4.79
CA ARG A 262 13.38 1.66 5.24
C ARG A 262 13.86 2.01 6.64
N ALA A 263 13.88 1.05 7.57
CA ALA A 263 14.44 1.24 8.90
C ALA A 263 15.94 1.61 8.84
N ALA A 264 16.72 0.92 7.99
CA ALA A 264 18.13 1.24 7.80
C ALA A 264 18.33 2.65 7.23
N GLN A 265 17.51 3.09 6.27
CA GLN A 265 17.54 4.46 5.75
C GLN A 265 17.26 5.51 6.84
N LEU A 266 16.30 5.23 7.73
CA LEU A 266 15.98 6.09 8.88
C LEU A 266 17.15 6.17 9.87
N PHE A 267 17.74 5.03 10.23
CA PHE A 267 18.85 4.98 11.19
C PHE A 267 20.14 5.63 10.67
N LEU A 268 20.40 5.54 9.37
CA LEU A 268 21.60 6.11 8.76
C LEU A 268 21.46 7.62 8.46
N GLY A 269 20.34 8.25 8.81
CA GLY A 269 20.13 9.69 8.62
C GLY A 269 20.09 10.12 7.16
N VAL A 270 19.78 9.19 6.25
CA VAL A 270 19.79 9.41 4.79
C VAL A 270 18.53 10.16 4.32
N GLN A 271 17.62 10.50 5.24
CA GLN A 271 16.52 11.41 4.98
C GLN A 271 17.05 12.85 4.98
N GLY A 272 17.54 13.32 3.83
CA GLY A 272 17.76 14.75 3.62
C GLY A 272 16.46 15.51 3.85
N GLU A 273 16.53 16.64 4.57
CA GLU A 273 15.45 17.52 5.04
C GLU A 273 14.47 18.07 3.98
N THR A 274 14.58 17.64 2.73
CA THR A 274 13.65 18.00 1.67
C THR A 274 12.79 16.78 1.33
N ALA A 275 11.47 16.94 1.41
CA ALA A 275 10.46 15.91 1.07
C ALA A 275 10.56 15.38 -0.39
N THR A 276 11.53 15.86 -1.17
CA THR A 276 11.89 15.45 -2.52
C THR A 276 13.16 14.59 -2.58
N GLY A 277 13.84 14.38 -1.45
CA GLY A 277 15.20 13.86 -1.37
C GLY A 277 15.39 12.65 -0.46
N THR A 278 14.34 11.86 -0.16
CA THR A 278 14.59 10.45 0.22
C THR A 278 15.45 9.85 -0.88
N VAL A 279 16.67 9.42 -0.55
CA VAL A 279 17.62 8.83 -1.52
C VAL A 279 16.86 7.89 -2.42
N SER A 280 16.66 8.37 -3.65
CA SER A 280 15.81 7.75 -4.64
C SER A 280 16.46 6.42 -4.97
N THR A 281 16.06 5.40 -4.24
CA THR A 281 16.59 4.07 -4.44
C THR A 281 16.05 3.69 -5.81
N SER A 282 16.95 3.37 -6.75
CA SER A 282 16.52 3.03 -8.10
C SER A 282 15.38 2.01 -8.03
N ILE A 283 14.23 2.32 -8.63
CA ILE A 283 13.05 1.44 -8.62
C ILE A 283 13.44 0.03 -9.10
N TYR A 284 14.37 -0.05 -10.04
CA TYR A 284 14.93 -1.30 -10.55
C TYR A 284 15.71 -2.08 -9.49
N LEU A 285 16.44 -1.40 -8.60
CA LEU A 285 17.12 -2.04 -7.47
C LEU A 285 16.10 -2.57 -6.46
N LEU A 286 15.06 -1.79 -6.16
CA LEU A 286 13.98 -2.21 -5.26
C LEU A 286 13.24 -3.43 -5.83
N ALA A 287 12.91 -3.40 -7.12
CA ALA A 287 12.26 -4.49 -7.84
C ALA A 287 13.16 -5.74 -7.89
N GLY A 288 14.44 -5.57 -8.21
CA GLY A 288 15.43 -6.66 -8.23
C GLY A 288 15.61 -7.29 -6.86
N LEU A 289 15.63 -6.49 -5.80
CA LEU A 289 15.71 -6.95 -4.42
C LEU A 289 14.43 -7.70 -4.01
N GLY A 290 13.25 -7.20 -4.39
CA GLY A 290 11.99 -7.91 -4.21
C GLY A 290 12.01 -9.28 -4.91
N LEU A 291 12.41 -9.31 -6.18
CA LEU A 291 12.49 -10.54 -6.97
C LEU A 291 13.49 -11.53 -6.37
N ALA A 292 14.70 -11.09 -6.03
CA ALA A 292 15.72 -11.92 -5.40
C ALA A 292 15.25 -12.48 -4.05
N SER A 293 14.57 -11.65 -3.25
CA SER A 293 14.01 -12.09 -1.96
C SER A 293 12.94 -13.15 -2.12
N GLY A 294 12.07 -13.01 -3.13
CA GLY A 294 11.05 -14.00 -3.46
C GLY A 294 11.65 -15.31 -3.99
N PHE A 295 12.68 -15.22 -4.82
CA PHE A 295 13.38 -16.38 -5.36
C PHE A 295 14.07 -17.19 -4.27
N CYS A 296 14.72 -16.52 -3.32
CA CYS A 296 15.44 -17.14 -2.19
C CYS A 296 14.55 -17.41 -0.97
N ALA A 297 13.23 -17.19 -1.05
CA ALA A 297 12.31 -17.22 0.08
C ALA A 297 12.34 -18.55 0.84
N THR A 298 12.41 -19.68 0.13
CA THR A 298 12.43 -21.02 0.73
C THR A 298 13.70 -21.28 1.53
N ASP A 299 14.84 -20.83 1.00
CA ASP A 299 16.13 -21.03 1.65
C ASP A 299 16.27 -20.13 2.88
N ALA A 300 15.75 -18.90 2.77
CA ALA A 300 15.68 -17.96 3.88
C ALA A 300 14.79 -18.51 5.01
N LEU A 301 13.62 -19.06 4.71
CA LEU A 301 12.74 -19.67 5.71
C LEU A 301 13.42 -20.85 6.41
N ALA A 302 14.08 -21.73 5.66
CA ALA A 302 14.80 -22.88 6.23
C ALA A 302 15.92 -22.43 7.18
N GLN A 303 16.65 -21.36 6.84
CA GLN A 303 17.68 -20.80 7.71
C GLN A 303 17.09 -20.16 8.97
N ILE A 304 15.99 -19.41 8.83
CA ILE A 304 15.29 -18.78 9.96
C ILE A 304 14.77 -19.85 10.92
N GLU A 305 14.18 -20.94 10.42
CA GLU A 305 13.72 -22.06 11.24
C GLU A 305 14.89 -22.75 11.97
N ALA A 306 16.01 -22.97 11.29
CA ALA A 306 17.21 -23.54 11.90
C ALA A 306 17.78 -22.66 13.02
N VAL A 307 17.75 -21.33 12.86
CA VAL A 307 18.21 -20.39 13.89
C VAL A 307 17.21 -20.31 15.04
N ALA A 308 15.91 -20.19 14.74
CA ALA A 308 14.85 -20.11 15.75
C ALA A 308 14.81 -21.37 16.64
N THR A 309 14.93 -22.55 16.05
CA THR A 309 14.99 -23.82 16.79
C THR A 309 16.24 -23.92 17.67
N ARG A 310 17.38 -23.36 17.26
CA ARG A 310 18.60 -23.27 18.09
C ARG A 310 18.42 -22.30 19.26
N LEU A 311 17.82 -21.13 19.05
CA LEU A 311 17.57 -20.16 20.10
C LEU A 311 16.59 -20.69 21.15
N LEU A 312 15.50 -21.31 20.71
CA LEU A 312 14.51 -21.93 21.61
C LEU A 312 15.10 -23.10 22.41
N ARG A 313 15.96 -23.92 21.79
CA ARG A 313 16.67 -25.00 22.49
C ARG A 313 17.77 -24.50 23.44
N GLY A 314 18.43 -23.40 23.11
CA GLY A 314 19.42 -22.75 23.97
C GLY A 314 18.77 -22.14 25.21
N SER A 315 17.67 -21.40 25.03
CA SER A 315 16.92 -20.77 26.13
C SER A 315 16.33 -21.78 27.13
N GLY A 316 15.94 -22.97 26.67
CA GLY A 316 15.48 -24.06 27.54
C GLY A 316 16.59 -24.76 28.33
N ARG A 317 17.86 -24.61 27.95
CA ARG A 317 19.01 -25.25 28.62
C ARG A 317 19.55 -24.40 29.77
N ASP A 318 19.36 -23.07 29.71
CA ASP A 318 19.77 -22.15 30.77
C ASP A 318 18.74 -22.05 31.91
N ALA A 319 17.47 -22.40 31.67
CA ALA A 319 16.42 -22.38 32.69
C ALA A 319 16.44 -23.58 33.66
N ASN A 320 17.21 -24.65 33.36
CA ASN A 320 17.34 -25.85 34.21
C ASN A 320 18.81 -26.24 34.50
N GLY A 321 19.76 -25.34 34.23
CA GLY A 321 21.20 -25.53 34.43
C GLY A 321 21.69 -25.24 35.86
N GLY A 322 20.95 -25.65 36.89
CA GLY A 322 21.47 -25.73 38.26
C GLY A 322 22.36 -26.96 38.39
N GLY A 323 23.59 -26.91 37.86
CA GLY A 323 24.44 -28.10 37.78
C GLY A 323 25.90 -27.79 37.56
N SER A 324 26.60 -27.56 38.67
CA SER A 324 28.04 -27.80 38.88
C SER A 324 29.02 -27.07 37.95
N ALA A 325 29.69 -26.07 38.52
CA ALA A 325 30.97 -25.58 38.03
C ALA A 325 31.99 -26.73 37.96
N GLY A 326 32.11 -27.35 36.78
CA GLY A 326 33.18 -28.24 36.41
C GLY A 326 34.41 -27.42 36.01
N THR A 327 35.45 -27.54 36.81
CA THR A 327 36.79 -26.98 36.68
C THR A 327 37.37 -27.14 35.27
N PRO A 328 38.09 -26.15 34.71
CA PRO A 328 38.84 -26.31 33.47
C PRO A 328 40.07 -27.17 33.73
N GLN A 329 40.07 -28.40 33.22
CA GLN A 329 41.21 -29.31 33.33
C GLN A 329 41.99 -29.31 32.01
N GLY A 330 43.24 -28.86 32.09
CA GLY A 330 44.33 -29.47 31.32
C GLY A 330 44.72 -28.79 30.02
N SER A 331 45.41 -27.65 30.13
CA SER A 331 46.48 -27.32 29.20
C SER A 331 47.57 -28.40 29.26
N ALA A 332 48.00 -28.91 28.11
CA ALA A 332 49.37 -29.41 27.95
C ALA A 332 49.90 -29.10 26.53
N PRO A 333 51.21 -28.78 26.39
CA PRO A 333 51.82 -28.17 25.21
C PRO A 333 52.79 -29.13 24.46
N GLY A 334 53.10 -28.80 23.20
CA GLY A 334 54.23 -29.38 22.44
C GLY A 334 53.95 -29.36 20.93
N ARG A 335 54.58 -28.54 20.07
CA ARG A 335 56.01 -28.27 19.75
C ARG A 335 56.50 -29.07 18.52
N GLY A 336 57.05 -28.35 17.54
CA GLY A 336 57.91 -28.83 16.44
C GLY A 336 57.39 -28.42 15.06
N ASP A 337 57.74 -27.23 14.55
CA ASP A 337 58.94 -26.90 13.75
C ASP A 337 58.90 -27.49 12.32
N GLU A 338 58.64 -26.67 11.30
CA GLU A 338 59.60 -25.89 10.48
C GLU A 338 60.07 -26.66 9.24
N THR A 339 59.80 -26.10 8.05
CA THR A 339 60.77 -25.83 6.97
C THR A 339 59.98 -25.29 5.75
N ASN A 340 60.06 -23.98 5.51
CA ASN A 340 61.00 -23.33 4.59
C ASN A 340 60.81 -23.69 3.10
N ALA A 341 60.30 -22.72 2.34
CA ALA A 341 60.99 -22.07 1.19
C ALA A 341 59.97 -21.61 0.13
N GLY A 342 59.82 -20.29 -0.05
CA GLY A 342 59.47 -19.71 -1.35
C GLY A 342 60.70 -19.71 -2.28
N PRO A 343 60.78 -18.88 -3.35
CA PRO A 343 59.83 -17.86 -3.81
C PRO A 343 59.62 -17.80 -5.35
N ALA A 344 58.76 -16.85 -5.77
CA ALA A 344 58.79 -16.08 -7.05
C ALA A 344 58.50 -16.86 -8.36
N THR A 345 57.91 -16.34 -9.44
CA THR A 345 57.85 -14.97 -9.97
C THR A 345 56.80 -14.88 -11.10
N ALA A 346 56.35 -13.64 -11.32
CA ALA A 346 55.68 -13.01 -12.45
C ALA A 346 55.58 -13.71 -13.83
N GLY A 347 54.42 -13.52 -14.48
CA GLY A 347 54.21 -13.71 -15.92
C GLY A 347 53.14 -12.75 -16.44
N VAL A 348 53.57 -11.55 -16.81
CA VAL A 348 52.83 -10.58 -17.65
C VAL A 348 52.83 -11.09 -19.09
N THR A 349 51.70 -10.99 -19.81
CA THR A 349 51.71 -10.58 -21.22
C THR A 349 50.30 -10.20 -21.71
N PRO A 350 50.17 -9.13 -22.53
CA PRO A 350 48.91 -8.67 -23.10
C PRO A 350 48.69 -9.22 -24.52
N ARG A 351 47.42 -9.21 -24.95
CA ARG A 351 47.05 -8.93 -26.35
C ARG A 351 45.65 -8.36 -26.42
#